data_AF-A0A2N8BRF7-F1
#
_entry.id   AF-A0A2N8BRF7-F1
#
_cell.length_a   1.000
_cell.length_b   1.000
_cell.length_c   1.000
_cell.angle_alpha   90.00
_cell.angle_beta   90.00
_cell.angle_gamma   90.00
#
_symmetry.space_group_name_H-M   'P 1'
#
loop_
_entity.id
_entity.type
_entity.pdbx_description
1 polymer ?
#
loop_
_entity_poly.entity_id
_entity_poly.type
_entity_poly.pdbx_seq_one_letter_code
_entity_poly.pdbx_strand_id
1 'polypeptide(L)'
;LEPRHLLFTYLHLAADKPQAEGLMRSGATCIAYETVTANDRSLPLLKPMSEVAGRMAVQVGAHYLEKEQGGRGILLGGVPG
;
A
#
# COMPACT_ATOMS: atom_id res chain seq x y z
N LEU A 1 0.22 -22.78 4.67
CA LEU A 1 -1.03 -22.52 5.43
C LEU A 1 -1.81 -23.82 5.51
N GLU A 2 -2.67 -23.96 6.52
CA GLU A 2 -3.45 -25.17 6.77
C GLU A 2 -4.91 -24.75 6.98
N PRO A 3 -5.90 -25.64 6.82
CA PRO A 3 -7.31 -25.29 6.94
C PRO A 3 -7.72 -24.66 8.27
N ARG A 4 -7.01 -24.98 9.37
CA ARG A 4 -7.28 -24.39 10.70
C ARG A 4 -6.83 -22.93 10.84
N HIS A 5 -6.03 -22.41 9.91
CA HIS A 5 -5.47 -21.08 10.03
C HIS A 5 -6.45 -20.02 9.53
N LEU A 6 -6.48 -18.89 10.23
CA LEU A 6 -7.07 -17.64 9.78
C LEU A 6 -5.93 -16.67 9.47
N LEU A 7 -5.80 -16.29 8.19
CA LEU A 7 -4.85 -15.28 7.74
C LEU A 7 -5.58 -13.95 7.60
N PHE A 8 -5.10 -12.91 8.29
CA PHE A 8 -5.62 -11.55 8.18
C PHE A 8 -4.47 -10.60 7.85
N THR A 9 -4.39 -10.14 6.59
CA THR A 9 -3.29 -9.30 6.09
C THR A 9 -3.66 -8.63 4.75
N TYR A 10 -2.78 -7.79 4.19
CA TYR A 10 -2.89 -7.34 2.81
C TYR A 10 -2.59 -8.48 1.84
N LEU A 11 -3.46 -8.72 0.87
CA LEU A 11 -3.30 -9.86 -0.04
C LEU A 11 -3.09 -9.44 -1.49
N HIS A 12 -3.79 -8.43 -1.99
CA HIS A 12 -3.75 -7.94 -3.37
C HIS A 12 -4.00 -9.05 -4.42
N LEU A 13 -4.89 -10.00 -4.11
CA LEU A 13 -5.10 -11.24 -4.88
C LEU A 13 -5.45 -11.04 -6.35
N ALA A 14 -6.12 -9.93 -6.69
CA ALA A 14 -6.49 -9.64 -8.08
C ALA A 14 -5.26 -9.47 -9.00
N ALA A 15 -4.11 -9.08 -8.44
CA ALA A 15 -2.86 -8.88 -9.18
C ALA A 15 -1.93 -10.11 -9.15
N ASP A 16 -2.19 -11.11 -8.29
CA ASP A 16 -1.31 -12.27 -8.09
C ASP A 16 -2.12 -13.59 -8.10
N LYS A 17 -2.31 -14.14 -9.30
CA LYS A 17 -3.00 -15.42 -9.52
C LYS A 17 -2.29 -16.59 -8.81
N PRO A 18 -0.96 -16.78 -8.90
CA PRO A 18 -0.26 -17.84 -8.17
C PRO A 18 -0.51 -17.81 -6.66
N GLN A 19 -0.50 -16.64 -6.03
CA GLN A 19 -0.82 -16.48 -4.62
C GLN A 19 -2.27 -16.87 -4.34
N ALA A 20 -3.23 -16.35 -5.13
CA ALA A 20 -4.64 -16.67 -4.96
C ALA A 20 -4.91 -18.18 -5.01
N GLU A 21 -4.37 -18.87 -6.02
CA GLU A 21 -4.50 -20.33 -6.13
C GLU A 21 -3.78 -21.06 -4.98
N GLY A 22 -2.65 -20.55 -4.51
CA GLY A 22 -1.92 -21.10 -3.35
C GLY A 22 -2.74 -21.04 -2.06
N LEU A 23 -3.40 -19.92 -1.81
CA LEU A 23 -4.30 -19.75 -0.67
C LEU A 23 -5.53 -20.67 -0.81
N MET A 24 -6.13 -20.75 -1.99
CA MET A 24 -7.24 -21.67 -2.27
C MET A 24 -6.86 -23.13 -1.98
N ARG A 25 -5.70 -23.58 -2.48
CA ARG A 25 -5.20 -24.95 -2.23
C ARG A 25 -4.93 -25.23 -0.75
N SER A 26 -4.57 -24.21 0.03
CA SER A 26 -4.27 -24.37 1.46
C SER A 26 -5.49 -24.64 2.33
N GLY A 27 -6.69 -24.30 1.85
CA GLY A 27 -7.95 -24.40 2.59
C GLY A 27 -8.08 -23.43 3.78
N ALA A 28 -7.12 -22.53 3.98
CA ALA A 28 -7.16 -21.55 5.06
C ALA A 28 -8.21 -20.47 4.80
N THR A 29 -8.79 -19.93 5.86
CA THR A 29 -9.65 -18.74 5.76
C THR A 29 -8.77 -17.50 5.70
N CYS A 30 -8.88 -16.72 4.62
CA CYS A 30 -8.05 -15.55 4.39
C CYS A 30 -8.93 -14.30 4.26
N ILE A 31 -8.61 -13.27 5.04
CA ILE A 31 -9.29 -11.98 5.03
C ILE A 31 -8.28 -10.93 4.57
N ALA A 32 -8.62 -10.22 3.50
CA ALA A 32 -7.79 -9.16 2.91
C ALA A 32 -8.10 -7.81 3.55
N TYR A 33 -7.09 -7.11 4.09
CA TYR A 33 -7.27 -5.78 4.67
C TYR A 33 -7.90 -4.79 3.68
N GLU A 34 -7.44 -4.82 2.43
CA GLU A 34 -7.84 -3.91 1.36
C GLU A 34 -9.28 -4.12 0.85
N THR A 35 -9.96 -5.19 1.30
CA THR A 35 -11.36 -5.46 0.92
C THR A 35 -12.34 -5.37 2.09
N VAL A 36 -11.86 -5.18 3.32
CA VAL A 36 -12.72 -4.88 4.46
C VAL A 36 -13.36 -3.51 4.24
N THR A 37 -14.69 -3.51 4.11
CA THR A 37 -15.49 -2.30 3.89
C THR A 37 -16.37 -2.01 5.10
N ALA A 38 -16.51 -0.72 5.45
CA ALA A 38 -17.50 -0.26 6.41
C ALA A 38 -18.88 -0.09 5.73
N ASN A 39 -19.93 0.18 6.52
CA ASN A 39 -21.30 0.35 6.02
C ASN A 39 -21.43 1.50 5.00
N ASP A 40 -20.54 2.48 5.07
CA ASP A 40 -20.46 3.61 4.13
C ASP A 40 -19.62 3.31 2.87
N ARG A 41 -19.20 2.05 2.69
CA ARG A 41 -18.29 1.56 1.63
C ARG A 41 -16.86 2.09 1.69
N SER A 42 -16.47 2.77 2.77
CA SER A 42 -15.07 3.15 2.98
C SER A 42 -14.20 1.92 3.25
N LEU A 43 -12.89 2.05 3.02
CA LEU A 43 -11.86 1.04 3.28
C LEU A 43 -11.04 1.43 4.51
N PRO A 44 -11.55 1.20 5.74
CA PRO A 44 -10.95 1.72 6.96
C PRO A 44 -9.52 1.19 7.22
N LEU A 45 -9.21 -0.02 6.76
CA LEU A 45 -7.88 -0.61 6.93
C LEU A 45 -6.88 -0.11 5.88
N LEU A 46 -7.36 0.34 4.71
CA LEU A 46 -6.54 0.90 3.64
C LEU A 46 -6.24 2.39 3.86
N LYS A 47 -7.20 3.15 4.39
CA LYS A 47 -7.11 4.61 4.55
C LYS A 47 -5.83 5.08 5.26
N PRO A 48 -5.38 4.50 6.39
CA PRO A 48 -4.15 4.92 7.05
C PRO A 48 -2.92 4.76 6.15
N MET A 49 -2.85 3.71 5.33
CA MET A 49 -1.74 3.50 4.41
C MET A 49 -1.74 4.51 3.26
N SER A 50 -2.93 4.88 2.75
CA SER A 50 -3.05 5.94 1.75
C SER A 50 -2.58 7.31 2.27
N GLU A 51 -2.88 7.64 3.53
CA GLU A 51 -2.42 8.89 4.15
C GLU A 51 -0.90 8.94 4.31
N VAL A 52 -0.29 7.83 4.73
CA VAL A 52 1.17 7.71 4.84
C VAL A 52 1.81 7.84 3.45
N ALA A 53 1.31 7.10 2.45
CA ALA A 53 1.81 7.15 1.09
C ALA A 53 1.73 8.58 0.51
N GLY A 54 0.61 9.27 0.72
CA GLY A 54 0.42 10.66 0.26
C GLY A 54 1.44 11.63 0.87
N ARG A 55 1.71 11.52 2.19
CA ARG A 55 2.71 12.36 2.86
C ARG A 55 4.13 12.04 2.40
N MET A 56 4.45 10.75 2.27
CA MET A 56 5.76 10.30 1.81
C MET A 56 6.04 10.71 0.36
N ALA A 57 5.03 10.73 -0.50
CA ALA A 57 5.19 11.10 -1.91
C ALA A 57 5.80 12.50 -2.08
N VAL A 58 5.44 13.47 -1.23
CA VAL A 58 6.01 14.82 -1.26
C VAL A 58 7.48 14.80 -0.83
N GLN A 59 7.81 14.08 0.25
CA GLN A 59 9.18 14.00 0.76
C GLN A 59 10.11 13.30 -0.24
N VAL A 60 9.66 12.16 -0.77
CA VAL A 60 10.41 11.38 -1.77
C VAL A 60 10.52 12.17 -3.08
N GLY A 61 9.45 12.84 -3.50
CA GLY A 61 9.47 13.71 -4.67
C GLY A 61 10.45 14.87 -4.54
N ALA A 62 10.52 15.51 -3.37
CA ALA A 62 11.51 16.56 -3.09
C ALA A 62 12.95 16.05 -3.19
N HIS A 63 13.21 14.87 -2.61
CA HIS A 63 14.53 14.23 -2.72
C HIS A 63 14.93 13.97 -4.17
N TYR A 64 14.03 13.43 -4.99
CA TYR A 64 14.30 13.20 -6.41
C TYR A 64 14.35 14.46 -7.28
N LEU A 65 13.97 15.64 -6.75
CA LEU A 65 14.18 16.91 -7.44
C LEU A 65 15.60 17.44 -7.27
N GLU A 66 16.40 16.93 -6.32
CA GLU A 66 17.79 17.32 -6.08
C GLU A 66 18.69 16.96 -7.28
N LYS A 67 19.75 17.76 -7.53
CA LYS A 67 20.69 17.50 -8.63
C LYS A 67 21.43 16.17 -8.46
N GLU A 68 21.85 15.86 -7.24
CA GLU A 68 22.60 14.63 -6.93
C GLU A 68 21.78 13.36 -7.21
N GLN A 69 20.45 13.44 -7.12
CA GLN A 69 19.54 12.34 -7.47
C GLN A 69 19.17 12.32 -8.97
N GLY A 70 19.81 13.15 -9.80
CA GLY A 70 19.50 13.29 -11.23
C GLY A 70 18.30 14.19 -11.54
N GLY A 71 17.77 14.88 -10.52
CA GLY A 71 16.63 15.76 -10.63
C GLY A 71 16.96 17.12 -11.26
N ARG A 72 15.95 18.00 -11.28
CA ARG A 72 16.09 19.33 -11.88
C ARG A 72 16.91 20.31 -11.04
N GLY A 73 17.26 19.96 -9.80
CA GLY A 73 17.91 20.85 -8.83
C GLY A 73 16.95 21.83 -8.19
N ILE A 74 15.71 21.41 -7.93
CA ILE A 74 14.65 22.28 -7.42
C ILE A 74 14.45 22.00 -5.93
N LEU A 75 14.53 23.04 -5.11
CA LEU A 75 14.11 22.98 -3.71
C LEU A 75 12.60 23.18 -3.64
N LEU A 76 11.85 22.13 -3.28
CA LEU A 76 10.37 22.15 -3.31
C LEU A 76 9.78 23.22 -2.37
N GLY A 77 10.42 23.50 -1.24
CA GLY A 77 10.02 24.58 -0.33
C GLY A 77 10.42 25.98 -0.78
N GLY A 78 11.18 26.11 -1.87
CA GLY A 78 11.85 27.35 -2.26
C GLY A 78 12.88 27.81 -1.23
N VAL A 79 13.47 28.99 -1.48
CA VAL A 79 14.28 29.71 -0.49
C VAL A 79 13.49 30.98 -0.16
N PRO A 80 13.16 31.28 1.12
CA PRO A 80 12.69 32.60 1.48
C PRO A 80 13.85 33.61 1.36
N GLY A 81 13.73 34.56 0.44
CA GLY A 81 14.74 35.58 0.09
C GLY A 81 14.62 35.98 -1.36
#